data_AF-A0A2J7TG27-F1
#
_entry.id   AF-A0A2J7TG27-F1
#
_cell.length_a   1.000
_cell.length_b   1.000
_cell.length_c   1.000
_cell.angle_alpha   90.00
_cell.angle_beta   90.00
_cell.angle_gamma   90.00
#
_symmetry.space_group_name_H-M   'P 1'
#
loop_
_entity.id
_entity.type
_entity.pdbx_description
1 polymer ?
#
loop_
_entity_poly.entity_id
_entity_poly.type
_entity_poly.pdbx_seq_one_letter_code
_entity_poly.pdbx_strand_id
1 'polypeptide(L)'
;MLNVVRKFDPPAAAIDGRAKLAEAIDRHQAAAAKVAEAAVVVDGARKFLREVEGSLAQFADIDARIAGERTSNIRDAICGGMAPTLELSDDLRSATVAKAEAANRLEAARQASAALASEHAACVLDENEAKRAVDACLFDVVADEADSLAAELLAAEAEATEIRTRLHALGSVAVRNSSGVARPFPLSPFQLSALIEHRKGSDCELRNTLAWRRTQEHALAWRSYVGALAHDAAAMPVFEGENQ
;
A
#
# COMPACT_ATOMS: atom_id res chain seq x y z
N MET A 1 -45.77 7.20 9.25
CA MET A 1 -44.45 7.31 8.62
C MET A 1 -43.57 6.21 9.20
N LEU A 2 -43.35 5.12 8.46
CA LEU A 2 -42.44 4.05 8.86
C LEU A 2 -41.10 4.29 8.14
N ASN A 3 -40.10 4.75 8.87
CA ASN A 3 -38.71 4.77 8.40
C ASN A 3 -38.23 3.31 8.36
N VAL A 4 -38.37 2.68 7.21
CA VAL A 4 -37.71 1.40 6.93
C VAL A 4 -36.25 1.73 6.65
N VAL A 5 -35.45 1.83 7.70
CA VAL A 5 -33.99 1.74 7.59
C VAL A 5 -33.73 0.30 7.17
N ARG A 6 -33.56 0.06 5.86
CA ARG A 6 -33.08 -1.22 5.37
C ARG A 6 -31.69 -1.42 5.95
N LYS A 7 -31.57 -2.31 6.94
CA LYS A 7 -30.26 -2.85 7.37
C LYS A 7 -29.63 -3.48 6.14
N PHE A 8 -28.53 -2.91 5.69
CA PHE A 8 -27.76 -3.43 4.58
C PHE A 8 -26.83 -4.47 5.17
N ASP A 9 -27.19 -5.74 5.00
CA ASP A 9 -26.27 -6.84 5.28
C ASP A 9 -25.31 -6.92 4.07
N PRO A 10 -24.00 -6.70 4.27
CA PRO A 10 -23.05 -6.76 3.16
C PRO A 10 -23.05 -8.17 2.55
N PRO A 11 -22.81 -8.28 1.22
CA PRO A 11 -22.73 -9.58 0.58
C PRO A 11 -21.61 -10.42 1.19
N ALA A 12 -21.83 -11.74 1.35
CA ALA A 12 -20.90 -12.65 2.02
C ALA A 12 -19.47 -12.63 1.41
N ALA A 13 -19.34 -12.31 0.12
CA ALA A 13 -18.05 -12.13 -0.55
C ALA A 13 -17.24 -10.93 -0.03
N ALA A 14 -17.90 -9.80 0.28
CA ALA A 14 -17.24 -8.62 0.84
C ALA A 14 -16.77 -8.85 2.30
N ILE A 15 -17.42 -9.76 3.03
CA ILE A 15 -17.00 -10.17 4.37
C ILE A 15 -15.73 -11.03 4.28
N ASP A 16 -15.63 -11.90 3.26
CA ASP A 16 -14.46 -12.75 3.01
C ASP A 16 -13.24 -11.95 2.54
N GLY A 17 -13.42 -10.97 1.64
CA GLY A 17 -12.34 -10.10 1.16
C GLY A 17 -11.73 -9.23 2.27
N ARG A 18 -12.56 -8.60 3.10
CA ARG A 18 -12.08 -7.79 4.24
C ARG A 18 -11.38 -8.63 5.32
N ALA A 19 -11.84 -9.87 5.54
CA ALA A 19 -11.17 -10.78 6.47
C ALA A 19 -9.78 -11.18 5.97
N LYS A 20 -9.65 -11.49 4.68
CA LYS A 20 -8.35 -11.77 4.04
C LYS A 20 -7.40 -10.58 4.09
N LEU A 21 -7.92 -9.37 3.86
CA LEU A 21 -7.13 -8.14 3.99
C LEU A 21 -6.63 -7.94 5.42
N ALA A 22 -7.47 -8.15 6.43
CA ALA A 22 -7.06 -8.06 7.83
C ALA A 22 -5.95 -9.07 8.15
N GLU A 23 -6.09 -10.33 7.72
CA GLU A 23 -5.06 -11.35 7.92
C GLU A 23 -3.74 -10.99 7.20
N ALA A 24 -3.81 -10.43 5.99
CA ALA A 24 -2.63 -9.98 5.26
C ALA A 24 -1.92 -8.82 5.98
N ILE A 25 -2.68 -7.88 6.55
CA ILE A 25 -2.14 -6.77 7.36
C ILE A 25 -1.44 -7.32 8.60
N ASP A 26 -2.06 -8.25 9.33
CA ASP A 26 -1.46 -8.87 10.51
C ASP A 26 -0.16 -9.61 10.16
N ARG A 27 -0.15 -10.36 9.04
CA ARG A 27 1.06 -11.04 8.54
C ARG A 27 2.16 -10.05 8.18
N HIS A 28 1.83 -8.93 7.53
CA HIS A 28 2.79 -7.88 7.20
C HIS A 28 3.36 -7.21 8.46
N GLN A 29 2.53 -6.90 9.46
CA GLN A 29 2.99 -6.34 10.73
C GLN A 29 3.94 -7.31 11.47
N ALA A 30 3.60 -8.60 11.49
CA ALA A 30 4.46 -9.63 12.08
C ALA A 30 5.79 -9.76 11.32
N ALA A 31 5.78 -9.69 9.98
CA ALA A 31 7.00 -9.73 9.17
C ALA A 31 7.88 -8.49 9.40
N ALA A 32 7.30 -7.29 9.44
CA ALA A 32 8.00 -6.05 9.74
C ALA A 32 8.65 -6.07 11.15
N ALA A 33 7.96 -6.63 12.15
CA ALA A 33 8.53 -6.82 13.49
C ALA A 33 9.76 -7.75 13.45
N LYS A 34 9.70 -8.86 12.71
CA LYS A 34 10.84 -9.77 12.53
C LYS A 34 12.03 -9.09 11.83
N VAL A 35 11.78 -8.26 10.82
CA VAL A 35 12.84 -7.48 10.16
C VAL A 35 13.51 -6.53 11.15
N ALA A 36 12.73 -5.83 11.99
CA ALA A 36 13.27 -4.95 13.02
C ALA A 36 14.14 -5.72 14.05
N GLU A 37 13.68 -6.89 14.51
CA GLU A 37 14.44 -7.75 15.41
C GLU A 37 15.73 -8.26 14.74
N ALA A 38 15.66 -8.76 13.51
CA ALA A 38 16.81 -9.23 12.76
C ALA A 38 17.84 -8.10 12.52
N ALA A 39 17.40 -6.88 12.25
CA ALA A 39 18.28 -5.72 12.08
C ALA A 39 19.08 -5.42 13.36
N VAL A 40 18.42 -5.47 14.52
CA VAL A 40 19.07 -5.28 15.83
C VAL A 40 20.13 -6.36 16.06
N VAL A 41 19.81 -7.62 15.74
CA VAL A 41 20.74 -8.76 15.88
C VAL A 41 21.96 -8.60 14.96
N VAL A 42 21.77 -8.21 13.70
CA VAL A 42 22.87 -7.97 12.75
C VAL A 42 23.77 -6.84 13.23
N ASP A 43 23.21 -5.74 13.73
CA ASP A 43 24.00 -4.64 14.28
C ASP A 43 24.76 -5.04 15.55
N GLY A 44 24.17 -5.89 16.40
CA GLY A 44 24.84 -6.54 17.52
C GLY A 44 26.02 -7.39 17.06
N ALA A 45 25.83 -8.24 16.04
CA ALA A 45 26.88 -9.08 15.48
C ALA A 45 28.03 -8.25 14.88
N ARG A 46 27.73 -7.13 14.22
CA ARG A 46 28.75 -6.18 13.72
C ARG A 46 29.55 -5.49 14.82
N LYS A 47 28.92 -5.20 15.97
CA LYS A 47 29.63 -4.67 17.14
C LYS A 47 30.57 -5.73 17.72
N PHE A 48 30.06 -6.95 17.92
CA PHE A 48 30.86 -8.07 18.40
C PHE A 48 32.05 -8.38 17.49
N LEU A 49 31.85 -8.37 16.17
CA LEU A 49 32.94 -8.58 15.21
C LEU A 49 34.05 -7.53 15.38
N ARG A 50 33.70 -6.24 15.53
CA ARG A 50 34.67 -5.18 15.79
C ARG A 50 35.40 -5.35 17.12
N GLU A 51 34.73 -5.83 18.16
CA GLU A 51 35.38 -6.13 19.45
C GLU A 51 36.39 -7.27 19.32
N VAL A 52 36.05 -8.32 18.57
CA VAL A 52 36.97 -9.43 18.31
C VAL A 52 38.15 -9.00 17.43
N GLU A 53 37.92 -8.16 16.41
CA GLU A 53 39.00 -7.56 15.61
C GLU A 53 39.92 -6.71 16.47
N GLY A 54 39.36 -5.89 17.38
CA GLY A 54 40.14 -5.12 18.34
C GLY A 54 40.96 -6.00 19.28
N SER A 55 40.42 -7.14 19.73
CA SER A 55 41.15 -8.12 20.53
C SER A 55 42.32 -8.74 19.76
N LEU A 56 42.12 -9.12 18.49
CA LEU A 56 43.19 -9.66 17.65
C LEU A 56 44.30 -8.62 17.39
N ALA A 57 43.93 -7.35 17.24
CA ALA A 57 44.90 -6.27 17.04
C ALA A 57 45.89 -6.11 18.20
N GLN A 58 45.52 -6.51 19.42
CA GLN A 58 46.43 -6.51 20.59
C GLN A 58 47.64 -7.46 20.40
N PHE A 59 47.54 -8.38 19.45
CA PHE A 59 48.56 -9.39 19.15
C PHE A 59 49.37 -9.08 17.88
N ALA A 60 49.27 -7.85 17.33
CA ALA A 60 49.94 -7.45 16.08
C ALA A 60 51.48 -7.62 16.16
N ASP A 61 52.08 -7.27 17.30
CA ASP A 61 53.54 -7.26 17.45
C ASP A 61 54.15 -8.61 17.87
N ILE A 62 53.33 -9.65 18.10
CA ILE A 62 53.82 -10.94 18.60
C ILE A 62 54.87 -11.54 17.66
N ASP A 63 54.66 -11.49 16.35
CA ASP A 63 55.58 -12.11 15.39
C ASP A 63 56.93 -11.38 15.36
N ALA A 64 56.91 -10.05 15.51
CA ALA A 64 58.12 -9.24 15.64
C ALA A 64 58.87 -9.54 16.94
N ARG A 65 58.15 -9.72 18.06
CA ARG A 65 58.74 -10.12 19.35
C ARG A 65 59.38 -11.51 19.28
N ILE A 66 58.73 -12.47 18.63
CA ILE A 66 59.27 -13.82 18.39
C ILE A 66 60.54 -13.76 17.54
N ALA A 67 60.53 -12.99 16.45
CA ALA A 67 61.71 -12.82 15.60
C ALA A 67 62.87 -12.15 16.38
N GLY A 68 62.56 -11.15 17.22
CA GLY A 68 63.52 -10.50 18.10
C GLY A 68 64.16 -11.46 19.10
N GLU A 69 63.35 -12.25 19.81
CA GLU A 69 63.82 -13.24 20.79
C GLU A 69 64.71 -14.29 20.12
N ARG A 70 64.27 -14.86 18.98
CA ARG A 70 65.07 -15.83 18.22
C ARG A 70 66.38 -15.24 17.72
N THR A 71 66.37 -14.00 17.24
CA THR A 71 67.59 -13.31 16.78
C THR A 71 68.56 -13.08 17.94
N SER A 72 68.05 -12.73 19.13
CA SER A 72 68.88 -12.60 20.34
C SER A 72 69.49 -13.93 20.73
N ASN A 73 68.69 -14.99 20.82
CA ASN A 73 69.16 -16.34 21.20
C ASN A 73 70.24 -16.85 20.24
N ILE A 74 70.08 -16.62 18.93
CA ILE A 74 71.09 -16.98 17.93
C ILE A 74 72.37 -16.16 18.10
N ARG A 75 72.26 -14.84 18.33
CA ARG A 75 73.42 -13.98 18.57
C ARG A 75 74.20 -14.42 19.81
N ASP A 76 73.49 -14.70 20.90
CA ASP A 76 74.08 -15.12 22.17
C ASP A 76 74.76 -16.49 22.05
N ALA A 77 74.18 -17.40 21.27
CA ALA A 77 74.79 -18.69 20.93
C ALA A 77 76.09 -18.53 20.12
N ILE A 78 76.08 -17.68 19.08
CA ILE A 78 77.26 -17.41 18.23
C ILE A 78 78.39 -16.78 19.05
N CYS A 79 78.08 -15.83 19.94
CA CYS A 79 79.07 -15.09 20.71
C CYS A 79 79.54 -15.82 21.99
N GLY A 80 78.67 -16.62 22.61
CA GLY A 80 78.91 -17.26 23.91
C GLY A 80 79.29 -18.74 23.86
N GLY A 81 79.27 -19.38 22.67
CA GLY A 81 79.60 -20.80 22.51
C GLY A 81 78.56 -21.78 23.04
N MET A 82 77.38 -21.30 23.42
CA MET A 82 76.23 -22.13 23.77
C MET A 82 75.48 -22.59 22.52
N ALA A 83 74.77 -23.72 22.61
CA ALA A 83 73.92 -24.17 21.51
C ALA A 83 72.72 -23.21 21.31
N PRO A 84 72.39 -22.82 20.07
CA PRO A 84 71.23 -21.98 19.81
C PRO A 84 69.94 -22.72 20.16
N THR A 85 69.03 -22.04 20.87
CA THR A 85 67.68 -22.54 21.14
C THR A 85 66.64 -21.81 20.28
N LEU A 86 65.68 -22.57 19.76
CA LEU A 86 64.51 -22.07 19.05
C LEU A 86 63.26 -22.06 19.93
N GLU A 87 63.37 -22.52 21.18
CA GLU A 87 62.29 -22.48 22.14
C GLU A 87 61.96 -21.03 22.49
N LEU A 88 60.65 -20.76 22.60
CA LEU A 88 60.13 -19.47 23.01
C LEU A 88 59.97 -19.43 24.52
N SER A 89 60.17 -18.26 25.10
CA SER A 89 59.73 -17.93 26.45
C SER A 89 58.26 -18.31 26.68
N ASP A 90 57.92 -18.72 27.91
CA ASP A 90 56.55 -19.14 28.25
C ASP A 90 55.53 -18.01 28.01
N ASP A 91 55.95 -16.76 28.18
CA ASP A 91 55.15 -15.57 27.85
C ASP A 91 54.83 -15.49 26.35
N LEU A 92 55.82 -15.67 25.46
CA LEU A 92 55.55 -15.67 24.01
C LEU A 92 54.79 -16.91 23.55
N ARG A 93 55.01 -18.05 24.20
CA ARG A 93 54.26 -19.28 23.92
C ARG A 93 52.78 -19.14 24.29
N SER A 94 52.47 -18.58 25.47
CA SER A 94 51.08 -18.32 25.84
C SER A 94 50.44 -17.25 24.95
N ALA A 95 51.18 -16.20 24.58
CA ALA A 95 50.69 -15.16 23.68
C ALA A 95 50.41 -15.67 22.25
N THR A 96 51.22 -16.59 21.73
CA THR A 96 50.98 -17.22 20.41
C THR A 96 49.74 -18.10 20.41
N VAL A 97 49.51 -18.87 21.47
CA VAL A 97 48.26 -19.63 21.64
C VAL A 97 47.07 -18.69 21.70
N ALA A 98 47.14 -17.62 22.50
CA ALA A 98 46.08 -16.62 22.61
C ALA A 98 45.77 -15.92 21.27
N LYS A 99 46.80 -15.59 20.48
CA LYS A 99 46.65 -15.05 19.12
C LYS A 99 45.92 -16.02 18.18
N ALA A 100 46.28 -17.30 18.21
CA ALA A 100 45.62 -18.32 17.39
C ALA A 100 44.13 -18.50 17.79
N GLU A 101 43.84 -18.51 19.09
CA GLU A 101 42.46 -18.53 19.59
C GLU A 101 41.66 -17.30 19.16
N ALA A 102 42.25 -16.10 19.26
CA ALA A 102 41.61 -14.86 18.83
C ALA A 102 41.32 -14.86 17.33
N ALA A 103 42.24 -15.37 16.50
CA ALA A 103 42.03 -15.52 15.06
C ALA A 103 40.90 -16.52 14.75
N ASN A 104 40.84 -17.66 15.45
CA ASN A 104 39.75 -18.62 15.30
C ASN A 104 38.39 -18.03 15.71
N ARG A 105 38.35 -17.25 16.81
CA ARG A 105 37.13 -16.53 17.23
C ARG A 105 36.70 -15.50 16.20
N LEU A 106 37.64 -14.79 15.58
CA LEU A 106 37.32 -13.82 14.53
C LEU A 106 36.70 -14.50 13.31
N GLU A 107 37.26 -15.63 12.89
CA GLU A 107 36.71 -16.39 11.76
C GLU A 107 35.31 -16.93 12.06
N ALA A 108 35.10 -17.49 13.25
CA ALA A 108 33.76 -17.92 13.70
C ALA A 108 32.78 -16.75 13.76
N ALA A 109 33.20 -15.58 14.26
CA ALA A 109 32.37 -14.38 14.32
C ALA A 109 32.00 -13.86 12.94
N ARG A 110 32.91 -13.92 11.95
CA ARG A 110 32.64 -13.57 10.55
C ARG A 110 31.60 -14.49 9.93
N GLN A 111 31.74 -15.80 10.13
CA GLN A 111 30.77 -16.78 9.62
C GLN A 111 29.39 -16.57 10.25
N ALA A 112 29.32 -16.39 11.57
CA ALA A 112 28.08 -16.10 12.27
C ALA A 112 27.44 -14.79 11.79
N SER A 113 28.24 -13.72 11.63
CA SER A 113 27.73 -12.43 11.12
C SER A 113 27.22 -12.53 9.68
N ALA A 114 27.85 -13.35 8.83
CA ALA A 114 27.39 -13.57 7.47
C ALA A 114 26.06 -14.35 7.44
N ALA A 115 25.93 -15.38 8.29
CA ALA A 115 24.69 -16.13 8.44
C ALA A 115 23.53 -15.23 8.90
N LEU A 116 23.75 -14.42 9.95
CA LEU A 116 22.74 -13.47 10.44
C LEU A 116 22.37 -12.41 9.40
N ALA A 117 23.33 -11.93 8.60
CA ALA A 117 23.05 -11.02 7.50
C ALA A 117 22.18 -11.67 6.40
N SER A 118 22.40 -12.95 6.12
CA SER A 118 21.56 -13.73 5.20
C SER A 118 20.15 -13.94 5.76
N GLU A 119 20.00 -14.24 7.05
CA GLU A 119 18.69 -14.37 7.70
C GLU A 119 17.92 -13.04 7.67
N HIS A 120 18.59 -11.92 7.97
CA HIS A 120 17.98 -10.59 7.85
C HIS A 120 17.52 -10.30 6.42
N ALA A 121 18.31 -10.67 5.40
CA ALA A 121 17.90 -10.51 4.01
C ALA A 121 16.67 -11.36 3.66
N ALA A 122 16.57 -12.59 4.20
CA ALA A 122 15.37 -13.42 4.04
C ALA A 122 14.14 -12.79 4.70
N CYS A 123 14.26 -12.26 5.92
CA CYS A 123 13.15 -11.54 6.58
C CYS A 123 12.67 -10.33 5.76
N VAL A 124 13.58 -9.58 5.13
CA VAL A 124 13.24 -8.45 4.26
C VAL A 124 12.47 -8.91 3.02
N LEU A 125 12.80 -10.08 2.46
CA LEU A 125 12.04 -10.65 1.35
C LEU A 125 10.63 -11.05 1.80
N ASP A 126 10.50 -11.72 2.95
CA ASP A 126 9.22 -12.12 3.53
C ASP A 126 8.32 -10.90 3.81
N GLU A 127 8.88 -9.80 4.34
CA GLU A 127 8.15 -8.55 4.56
C GLU A 127 7.63 -7.96 3.23
N ASN A 128 8.47 -7.94 2.19
CA ASN A 128 8.08 -7.46 0.86
C ASN A 128 6.97 -8.32 0.24
N GLU A 129 7.03 -9.64 0.42
CA GLU A 129 5.98 -10.55 -0.04
C GLU A 129 4.67 -10.32 0.73
N ALA A 130 4.73 -10.18 2.06
CA ALA A 130 3.56 -9.87 2.88
C ALA A 130 2.94 -8.52 2.49
N LYS A 131 3.76 -7.51 2.20
CA LYS A 131 3.30 -6.21 1.71
C LYS A 131 2.57 -6.32 0.37
N ARG A 132 3.12 -7.07 -0.59
CA ARG A 132 2.45 -7.31 -1.88
C ARG A 132 1.11 -8.02 -1.70
N ALA A 133 1.01 -8.94 -0.73
CA ALA A 133 -0.25 -9.60 -0.41
C ALA A 133 -1.28 -8.60 0.16
N VAL A 134 -0.86 -7.65 1.00
CA VAL A 134 -1.75 -6.56 1.46
C VAL A 134 -2.24 -5.73 0.28
N ASP A 135 -1.35 -5.31 -0.61
CA ASP A 135 -1.70 -4.49 -1.79
C ASP A 135 -2.70 -5.22 -2.70
N ALA A 136 -2.50 -6.53 -2.92
CA ALA A 136 -3.41 -7.36 -3.71
C ALA A 136 -4.79 -7.49 -3.04
N CYS A 137 -4.85 -7.83 -1.75
CA CYS A 137 -6.12 -7.93 -1.03
C CYS A 137 -6.84 -6.58 -0.94
N LEU A 138 -6.11 -5.46 -0.83
CA LEU A 138 -6.70 -4.13 -0.82
C LEU A 138 -7.35 -3.81 -2.16
N PHE A 139 -6.68 -4.14 -3.26
CA PHE A 139 -7.23 -3.97 -4.61
C PHE A 139 -8.56 -4.74 -4.77
N ASP A 140 -8.59 -6.01 -4.36
CA ASP A 140 -9.80 -6.85 -4.43
C ASP A 140 -10.96 -6.25 -3.64
N VAL A 141 -10.70 -5.79 -2.40
CA VAL A 141 -11.75 -5.16 -1.56
C VAL A 141 -12.28 -3.87 -2.19
N VAL A 142 -11.39 -3.03 -2.74
CA VAL A 142 -11.80 -1.78 -3.41
C VAL A 142 -12.59 -2.06 -4.68
N ALA A 143 -12.20 -3.08 -5.46
CA ALA A 143 -12.93 -3.49 -6.66
C ALA A 143 -14.34 -3.99 -6.31
N ASP A 144 -14.46 -4.88 -5.32
CA ASP A 144 -15.74 -5.41 -4.85
C ASP A 144 -16.67 -4.28 -4.34
N GLU A 145 -16.12 -3.31 -3.59
CA GLU A 145 -16.88 -2.15 -3.12
C GLU A 145 -17.32 -1.23 -4.27
N ALA A 146 -16.45 -1.01 -5.26
CA ALA A 146 -16.77 -0.22 -6.45
C ALA A 146 -17.89 -0.88 -7.26
N ASP A 147 -17.85 -2.20 -7.46
CA ASP A 147 -18.89 -2.94 -8.17
C ASP A 147 -20.23 -2.90 -7.42
N SER A 148 -20.21 -3.02 -6.10
CA SER A 148 -21.42 -2.87 -5.27
C SER A 148 -22.03 -1.48 -5.42
N LEU A 149 -21.22 -0.43 -5.34
CA LEU A 149 -21.66 0.95 -5.51
C LEU A 149 -22.17 1.23 -6.93
N ALA A 150 -21.54 0.67 -7.96
CA ALA A 150 -21.98 0.77 -9.34
C ALA A 150 -23.36 0.12 -9.53
N ALA A 151 -23.59 -1.06 -8.94
CA ALA A 151 -24.90 -1.72 -8.98
C ALA A 151 -25.99 -0.90 -8.27
N GLU A 152 -25.68 -0.28 -7.12
CA GLU A 152 -26.58 0.62 -6.41
C GLU A 152 -26.93 1.86 -7.25
N LEU A 153 -25.93 2.47 -7.90
CA LEU A 153 -26.14 3.62 -8.77
C LEU A 153 -27.07 3.27 -9.93
N LEU A 154 -26.84 2.14 -10.61
CA LEU A 154 -27.69 1.67 -11.70
C LEU A 154 -29.14 1.42 -11.24
N ALA A 155 -29.34 0.85 -10.05
CA ALA A 155 -30.66 0.64 -9.48
C ALA A 155 -31.37 1.99 -9.19
N ALA A 156 -30.66 2.96 -8.62
CA ALA A 156 -31.19 4.31 -8.37
C ALA A 156 -31.53 5.05 -9.68
N GLU A 157 -30.70 4.90 -10.71
CA GLU A 157 -30.96 5.46 -12.05
C GLU A 157 -32.19 4.84 -12.71
N ALA A 158 -32.38 3.53 -12.56
CA ALA A 158 -33.57 2.83 -13.05
C ALA A 158 -34.84 3.34 -12.33
N GLU A 159 -34.82 3.47 -11.00
CA GLU A 159 -35.94 4.03 -10.23
C GLU A 159 -36.24 5.49 -10.64
N ALA A 160 -35.21 6.32 -10.79
CA ALA A 160 -35.37 7.69 -11.26
C ALA A 160 -35.97 7.76 -12.68
N THR A 161 -35.61 6.81 -13.55
CA THR A 161 -36.15 6.70 -14.91
C THR A 161 -37.61 6.24 -14.91
N GLU A 162 -37.97 5.30 -14.03
CA GLU A 162 -39.36 4.88 -13.82
C GLU A 162 -40.23 6.05 -13.33
N ILE A 163 -39.75 6.81 -12.33
CA ILE A 163 -40.44 8.00 -11.82
C ILE A 163 -40.65 9.03 -12.94
N ARG A 164 -39.60 9.30 -13.75
CA ARG A 164 -39.70 10.19 -14.93
C ARG A 164 -40.75 9.71 -15.93
N THR A 165 -40.80 8.41 -16.21
CA THR A 165 -41.79 7.81 -17.13
C THR A 165 -43.21 7.94 -16.57
N ARG A 166 -43.42 7.66 -15.27
CA ARG A 166 -44.71 7.84 -14.59
C ARG A 166 -45.16 9.30 -14.61
N LEU A 167 -44.24 10.24 -14.36
CA LEU A 167 -44.54 11.67 -14.46
C LEU A 167 -44.98 12.05 -15.89
N HIS A 168 -44.25 11.64 -16.93
CA HIS A 168 -44.64 11.86 -18.31
C HIS A 168 -46.04 11.30 -18.63
N ALA A 169 -46.35 10.07 -18.17
CA ALA A 169 -47.67 9.46 -18.34
C ALA A 169 -48.78 10.22 -17.59
N LEU A 170 -48.49 10.77 -16.41
CA LEU A 170 -49.44 11.63 -15.68
C LEU A 170 -49.57 13.02 -16.32
N GLY A 171 -48.53 13.49 -17.01
CA GLY A 171 -48.50 14.77 -17.71
C GLY A 171 -49.14 14.76 -19.08
N SER A 172 -49.57 13.60 -19.59
CA SER A 172 -50.63 13.58 -20.60
C SER A 172 -51.97 13.88 -19.92
N VAL A 173 -52.12 15.12 -19.44
CA VAL A 173 -53.43 15.63 -19.05
C VAL A 173 -54.24 15.78 -20.33
N ALA A 174 -55.35 15.05 -20.40
CA ALA A 174 -56.38 15.26 -21.41
C ALA A 174 -56.99 16.65 -21.21
N VAL A 175 -56.42 17.67 -21.85
CA VAL A 175 -57.04 18.99 -21.92
C VAL A 175 -58.24 18.84 -22.86
N ARG A 176 -59.45 18.86 -22.30
CA ARG A 176 -60.67 18.99 -23.12
C ARG A 176 -60.66 20.38 -23.73
N ASN A 177 -60.51 20.44 -25.04
CA ASN A 177 -60.81 21.65 -25.80
C ASN A 177 -62.33 21.92 -25.75
N SER A 178 -62.74 23.13 -26.12
CA SER A 178 -64.15 23.58 -26.16
C SER A 178 -65.06 22.71 -27.03
N SER A 179 -64.50 21.82 -27.85
CA SER A 179 -65.20 20.79 -28.63
C SER A 179 -65.42 19.45 -27.91
N GLY A 180 -64.98 19.30 -26.66
CA GLY A 180 -65.17 18.08 -25.86
C GLY A 180 -64.26 16.89 -26.22
N VAL A 181 -63.29 17.08 -27.12
CA VAL A 181 -62.37 16.02 -27.57
C VAL A 181 -61.08 16.10 -26.76
N ALA A 182 -60.85 15.11 -25.90
CA ALA A 182 -59.60 14.96 -25.16
C ALA A 182 -58.44 14.77 -26.15
N ARG A 183 -57.48 15.70 -26.17
CA ARG A 183 -56.19 15.49 -26.85
C ARG A 183 -55.10 15.39 -25.79
N PRO A 184 -54.21 14.37 -25.87
CA PRO A 184 -53.06 14.31 -24.98
C PRO A 184 -52.12 15.47 -25.30
N PHE A 185 -51.89 16.35 -24.33
CA PHE A 185 -50.83 17.35 -24.41
C PHE A 185 -49.62 16.82 -23.63
N PRO A 186 -48.45 16.64 -24.24
CA PRO A 186 -47.27 16.24 -23.49
C PRO A 186 -46.82 17.43 -22.63
N LEU A 187 -47.08 17.38 -21.32
CA LEU A 187 -46.47 18.31 -20.38
C LEU A 187 -45.00 17.96 -20.18
N SER A 188 -44.14 18.97 -20.24
CA SER A 188 -42.73 18.79 -19.90
C SER A 188 -42.57 18.40 -18.41
N PRO A 189 -41.50 17.69 -18.03
CA PRO A 189 -41.23 17.34 -16.63
C PRO A 189 -41.26 18.55 -15.68
N PHE A 190 -40.86 19.72 -16.17
CA PHE A 190 -40.90 20.99 -15.43
C PHE A 190 -42.33 21.48 -15.14
N GLN A 191 -43.25 21.36 -16.10
CA GLN A 191 -44.65 21.76 -15.94
C GLN A 191 -45.41 20.82 -14.99
N LEU A 192 -45.05 19.53 -14.99
CA LEU A 192 -45.58 18.53 -14.06
C LEU A 192 -45.15 18.79 -12.62
N SER A 193 -43.86 19.08 -12.41
CA SER A 193 -43.33 19.39 -11.09
C SER A 193 -43.99 20.64 -10.49
N ALA A 194 -44.17 21.69 -11.31
CA ALA A 194 -44.87 22.92 -10.92
C ALA A 194 -46.35 22.67 -10.56
N LEU A 195 -47.06 21.80 -11.29
CA LEU A 195 -48.46 21.43 -11.01
C LEU A 195 -48.61 20.60 -9.72
N ILE A 196 -47.67 19.68 -9.45
CA ILE A 196 -47.68 18.84 -8.24
C ILE A 196 -47.36 19.69 -7.00
N GLU A 197 -46.45 20.66 -7.10
CA GLU A 197 -46.13 21.61 -6.03
C GLU A 197 -47.29 22.58 -5.76
N HIS A 198 -47.95 23.12 -6.80
CA HIS A 198 -49.14 23.96 -6.64
C HIS A 198 -50.28 23.26 -5.90
N ARG A 199 -50.36 21.93 -6.00
CA ARG A 199 -51.39 21.11 -5.33
C ARG A 199 -51.04 20.78 -3.87
N LYS A 200 -49.77 20.94 -3.46
CA LYS A 200 -49.29 20.57 -2.12
C LYS A 200 -49.03 21.75 -1.18
N GLY A 201 -49.07 23.00 -1.64
CA GLY A 201 -48.88 24.13 -0.73
C GLY A 201 -49.24 25.47 -1.32
N SER A 202 -50.35 26.03 -0.87
CA SER A 202 -50.69 27.45 -0.95
C SER A 202 -49.76 28.34 -0.08
N ASP A 203 -48.60 27.85 0.41
CA ASP A 203 -47.80 28.55 1.44
C ASP A 203 -46.26 28.43 1.29
N CYS A 204 -45.72 27.92 0.17
CA CYS A 204 -44.26 27.74 0.01
C CYS A 204 -43.65 28.56 -1.15
N GLU A 205 -44.07 29.80 -1.33
CA GLU A 205 -43.62 30.65 -2.46
C GLU A 205 -42.18 31.22 -2.34
N LEU A 206 -41.50 31.15 -1.19
CA LEU A 206 -40.23 31.88 -1.00
C LEU A 206 -38.95 31.05 -0.87
N ARG A 207 -39.00 29.74 -0.57
CA ARG A 207 -37.79 28.88 -0.55
C ARG A 207 -37.46 28.26 -1.91
N ASN A 208 -38.42 28.25 -2.83
CA ASN A 208 -38.29 27.57 -4.11
C ASN A 208 -37.42 28.34 -5.12
N THR A 209 -37.22 29.66 -4.99
CA THR A 209 -36.47 30.45 -5.97
C THR A 209 -34.96 30.20 -5.98
N LEU A 210 -34.35 29.84 -4.84
CA LEU A 210 -32.90 29.59 -4.76
C LEU A 210 -32.50 28.16 -5.20
N ALA A 211 -33.28 27.15 -4.81
CA ALA A 211 -33.09 25.78 -5.29
C ALA A 211 -33.36 25.68 -6.80
N TRP A 212 -34.36 26.43 -7.29
CA TRP A 212 -34.70 26.57 -8.70
C TRP A 212 -33.61 27.27 -9.52
N ARG A 213 -32.96 28.32 -9.00
CA ARG A 213 -31.83 28.97 -9.69
C ARG A 213 -30.61 28.05 -9.80
N ARG A 214 -30.23 27.34 -8.73
CA ARG A 214 -29.09 26.40 -8.75
C ARG A 214 -29.29 25.23 -9.72
N THR A 215 -30.51 24.72 -9.82
CA THR A 215 -30.85 23.67 -10.78
C THR A 215 -30.91 24.17 -12.23
N GLN A 216 -31.33 25.42 -12.46
CA GLN A 216 -31.23 26.03 -13.80
C GLN A 216 -29.78 26.31 -14.23
N GLU A 217 -28.93 26.77 -13.31
CA GLU A 217 -27.51 26.98 -13.58
C GLU A 217 -26.81 25.64 -13.92
N HIS A 218 -27.10 24.57 -13.17
CA HIS A 218 -26.60 23.22 -13.49
C HIS A 218 -27.12 22.70 -14.83
N ALA A 219 -28.40 22.90 -15.15
CA ALA A 219 -28.98 22.45 -16.42
C ALA A 219 -28.42 23.22 -17.64
N LEU A 220 -28.12 24.51 -17.48
CA LEU A 220 -27.48 25.32 -18.51
C LEU A 220 -26.00 24.96 -18.68
N ALA A 221 -25.26 24.75 -17.59
CA ALA A 221 -23.88 24.27 -17.62
C ALA A 221 -23.78 22.91 -18.30
N TRP A 222 -24.73 22.00 -18.02
CA TRP A 222 -24.75 20.68 -18.62
C TRP A 222 -25.08 20.70 -20.11
N ARG A 223 -26.03 21.56 -20.54
CA ARG A 223 -26.32 21.78 -21.97
C ARG A 223 -25.15 22.42 -22.71
N SER A 224 -24.41 23.32 -22.09
CA SER A 224 -23.21 23.92 -22.68
C SER A 224 -22.08 22.89 -22.84
N TYR A 225 -21.88 22.01 -21.86
CA TYR A 225 -20.87 20.95 -21.91
C TYR A 225 -21.18 19.89 -22.97
N VAL A 226 -22.45 19.43 -23.04
CA VAL A 226 -22.89 18.48 -24.06
C VAL A 226 -22.86 19.11 -25.46
N GLY A 227 -23.16 20.41 -25.58
CA GLY A 227 -23.00 21.16 -26.83
C GLY A 227 -21.54 21.27 -27.29
N ALA A 228 -20.61 21.46 -26.35
CA ALA A 228 -19.17 21.49 -26.64
C ALA A 228 -18.66 20.12 -27.10
N LEU A 229 -19.05 19.03 -26.43
CA LEU A 229 -18.70 17.66 -26.83
C LEU A 229 -19.27 17.27 -28.21
N ALA A 230 -20.46 17.78 -28.56
CA ALA A 230 -21.05 17.55 -29.88
C ALA A 230 -20.38 18.36 -31.01
N HIS A 231 -19.69 19.45 -30.69
CA HIS A 231 -18.87 20.20 -31.64
C HIS A 231 -17.44 19.65 -31.77
N ASP A 232 -16.88 19.05 -30.72
CA ASP A 232 -15.54 18.44 -30.74
C ASP A 232 -15.51 17.03 -31.36
N ALA A 233 -16.67 16.38 -31.54
CA ALA A 233 -16.76 15.12 -32.28
C ALA A 233 -16.37 15.25 -33.78
N ALA A 234 -16.26 16.47 -34.31
CA ALA A 234 -15.72 16.74 -35.63
C ALA A 234 -14.18 16.94 -35.65
N ALA A 235 -13.51 16.96 -34.48
CA ALA A 235 -12.07 17.25 -34.34
C ALA A 235 -11.24 16.10 -33.75
N MET A 236 -11.83 14.94 -33.48
CA MET A 236 -11.08 13.76 -33.02
C MET A 236 -10.30 13.13 -34.19
N PRO A 237 -8.97 12.91 -34.06
CA PRO A 237 -8.16 12.31 -35.11
C PRO A 237 -8.58 10.86 -35.35
N VAL A 238 -8.69 10.49 -36.62
CA VAL A 238 -8.78 9.10 -37.07
C VAL A 238 -7.54 8.37 -36.54
N PHE A 239 -7.71 7.49 -35.56
CA PHE A 239 -6.70 6.51 -35.22
C PHE A 239 -6.67 5.48 -36.34
N GLU A 240 -5.83 5.72 -37.36
CA GLU A 240 -5.39 4.67 -38.27
C GLU A 240 -4.57 3.65 -37.46
N GLY A 241 -5.07 2.42 -37.43
CA GLY A 241 -4.34 1.29 -36.88
C GLY A 241 -3.23 0.89 -37.84
N GLU A 242 -1.99 0.97 -37.38
CA GLU A 242 -0.88 0.22 -37.98
C GLU A 242 -0.68 -1.07 -37.19
N ASN A 243 -1.18 -2.15 -37.77
CA ASN A 243 -0.55 -3.46 -37.67
C ASN A 243 0.73 -3.40 -38.52
N GLN A 244 1.90 -3.37 -37.88
CA GLN A 244 3.12 -4.09 -38.27
C GLN A 244 4.19 -3.99 -37.18
#